data_AF-A0A2C5XU81-F1
#
_entry.id   AF-A0A2C5XU81-F1
#
_cell.length_a   1.000
_cell.length_b   1.000
_cell.length_c   1.000
_cell.angle_alpha   90.00
_cell.angle_beta   90.00
_cell.angle_gamma   90.00
#
_symmetry.space_group_name_H-M   'P 1'
#
loop_
_entity.id
_entity.type
_entity.pdbx_description
1 polymer ?
#
loop_
_entity_poly.entity_id
_entity_poly.type
_entity_poly.pdbx_seq_one_letter_code
_entity_poly.pdbx_strand_id
1 'polypeptide(L)'
;MNYIKSTVNTLRDRYTPVTHNSTFRQTGQITPDEFLAAGEYLVYKFPTWTWGDADDASRRVSYLPPGKQYLVTRNVPCHRRLDDDFAGDAGHEEALLAAS
;
A
#
# COMPACT_ATOMS: atom_id res chain seq x y z
N MET A 1 1.74 -6.76 -23.82
CA MET A 1 0.49 -6.10 -24.25
C MET A 1 -0.23 -5.56 -23.01
N ASN A 2 0.27 -4.49 -22.36
CA ASN A 2 -0.19 -4.08 -21.01
C ASN A 2 -0.80 -2.66 -20.94
N TYR A 3 -0.82 -1.93 -22.07
CA TYR A 3 -1.24 -0.52 -22.12
C TYR A 3 -2.75 -0.31 -21.86
N ILE A 4 -3.57 -1.32 -22.17
CA ILE A 4 -5.02 -1.26 -21.97
C ILE A 4 -5.35 -1.41 -20.47
N LYS A 5 -4.65 -2.30 -19.74
CA LYS A 5 -4.83 -2.44 -18.29
C LYS A 5 -4.40 -1.18 -17.52
N SER A 6 -3.28 -0.56 -17.89
CA SER A 6 -2.80 0.63 -17.19
C SER A 6 -3.78 1.79 -17.34
N THR A 7 -4.30 2.02 -18.55
CA THR A 7 -5.26 3.10 -18.83
C THR A 7 -6.59 2.88 -18.12
N VAL A 8 -7.08 1.63 -18.08
CA VAL A 8 -8.30 1.27 -17.32
C VAL A 8 -8.10 1.45 -15.82
N ASN A 9 -6.93 1.10 -15.27
CA ASN A 9 -6.64 1.32 -13.86
C ASN A 9 -6.57 2.81 -13.51
N THR A 10 -5.97 3.66 -14.35
CA THR A 10 -5.92 5.12 -14.14
C THR A 10 -7.31 5.75 -14.17
N LEU A 11 -8.19 5.29 -15.07
CA LEU A 11 -9.57 5.74 -15.12
C LEU A 11 -10.36 5.22 -13.90
N ARG A 12 -10.12 3.99 -13.48
CA ARG A 12 -10.74 3.42 -12.28
C ARG A 12 -10.36 4.22 -11.04
N ASP A 13 -9.09 4.53 -10.85
CA ASP A 13 -8.62 5.32 -9.71
C ASP A 13 -9.20 6.76 -9.70
N ARG A 14 -9.45 7.32 -10.89
CA ARG A 14 -10.07 8.65 -11.06
C ARG A 14 -11.59 8.67 -10.86
N TYR A 15 -12.30 7.58 -11.17
CA TYR A 15 -13.77 7.55 -11.27
C TYR A 15 -14.46 6.58 -10.32
N THR A 16 -13.72 5.74 -9.58
CA THR A 16 -14.36 4.85 -8.60
C THR A 16 -14.79 5.70 -7.41
N PRO A 17 -16.09 5.76 -7.10
CA PRO A 17 -16.56 6.46 -5.91
C PRO A 17 -15.91 5.83 -4.69
N VAL A 18 -15.48 6.68 -3.75
CA VAL A 18 -14.93 6.24 -2.48
C VAL A 18 -16.01 5.43 -1.75
N THR A 19 -15.84 4.11 -1.73
CA THR A 19 -16.70 3.21 -0.98
C THR A 19 -16.31 3.30 0.49
N HIS A 20 -17.27 3.42 1.41
CA HIS A 20 -17.02 3.44 2.86
C HIS A 20 -17.34 2.11 3.55
N ASN A 21 -17.63 1.06 2.77
CA ASN A 21 -17.99 -0.25 3.30
C ASN A 21 -16.83 -1.23 3.10
N SER A 22 -16.38 -1.88 4.17
CA SER A 22 -15.19 -2.74 4.17
C SER A 22 -15.42 -3.99 3.33
N THR A 23 -14.71 -4.10 2.20
CA THR A 23 -14.67 -5.33 1.37
C THR A 23 -13.32 -6.03 1.43
N PHE A 24 -12.44 -5.62 2.35
CA PHE A 24 -11.05 -6.07 2.44
C PHE A 24 -10.89 -7.59 2.42
N ARG A 25 -11.71 -8.34 3.16
CA ARG A 25 -11.63 -9.81 3.24
C ARG A 25 -12.03 -10.52 1.95
N GLN A 26 -12.78 -9.87 1.06
CA GLN A 26 -13.27 -10.47 -0.18
C GLN A 26 -12.45 -10.04 -1.39
N THR A 27 -12.03 -8.77 -1.42
CA THR A 27 -11.36 -8.16 -2.59
C THR A 27 -9.87 -7.90 -2.37
N GLY A 28 -9.40 -7.90 -1.12
CA GLY A 28 -8.05 -7.46 -0.75
C GLY A 28 -7.83 -5.95 -0.90
N GLN A 29 -8.88 -5.18 -1.20
CA GLN A 29 -8.80 -3.73 -1.40
C GLN A 29 -9.21 -2.98 -0.14
N ILE A 30 -8.57 -1.84 0.10
CA ILE A 30 -8.86 -0.95 1.22
C ILE A 30 -9.43 0.37 0.73
N THR A 31 -10.29 0.96 1.54
CA THR A 31 -10.85 2.29 1.36
C THR A 31 -9.89 3.37 1.89
N PRO A 32 -10.02 4.65 1.51
CA PRO A 32 -9.18 5.72 2.04
C PRO A 32 -9.25 5.85 3.56
N ASP A 33 -10.42 5.65 4.15
CA ASP A 33 -10.60 5.69 5.61
C ASP A 33 -9.88 4.51 6.29
N GLU A 34 -9.97 3.31 5.71
CA GLU A 34 -9.22 2.14 6.20
C GLU A 34 -7.72 2.30 6.04
N PHE A 35 -7.26 2.92 4.93
CA PHE A 35 -5.85 3.25 4.74
C PHE A 35 -5.35 4.20 5.84
N LEU A 36 -6.10 5.24 6.17
CA LEU A 36 -5.78 6.15 7.26
C LEU A 36 -5.74 5.42 8.60
N ALA A 37 -6.77 4.62 8.92
CA ALA A 37 -6.82 3.86 10.17
C ALA A 37 -5.66 2.85 10.30
N ALA A 38 -5.36 2.13 9.22
CA ALA A 38 -4.24 1.19 9.17
C ALA A 38 -2.88 1.91 9.30
N GLY A 39 -2.73 3.07 8.67
CA GLY A 39 -1.53 3.90 8.77
C GLY A 39 -1.31 4.46 10.17
N GLU A 40 -2.36 4.94 10.84
CA GLU A 40 -2.28 5.36 12.26
C GLU A 40 -1.82 4.20 13.15
N TYR A 41 -2.40 3.01 12.95
CA TYR A 41 -2.01 1.82 13.70
C TYR A 41 -0.56 1.41 13.42
N LEU A 42 -0.10 1.53 12.18
CA LEU A 42 1.27 1.23 11.77
C LEU A 42 2.27 2.17 12.46
N VAL A 43 2.03 3.48 12.42
CA VAL A 43 2.88 4.50 13.07
C VAL A 43 2.87 4.33 14.59
N TYR A 44 1.71 4.01 15.18
CA TYR A 44 1.59 3.76 16.62
C TYR A 44 2.38 2.52 17.06
N LYS A 45 2.26 1.42 16.33
CA LYS A 45 2.87 0.14 16.71
C LYS A 45 4.34 0.04 16.33
N PHE A 46 4.73 0.66 15.22
CA PHE A 46 6.08 0.63 14.67
C PHE A 46 6.57 2.07 14.46
N PRO A 47 7.23 2.68 15.45
CA PRO A 47 7.62 4.09 15.41
C PRO A 47 8.70 4.42 14.36
N THR A 48 9.18 3.43 13.62
CA THR A 48 10.05 3.61 12.44
C THR A 48 9.29 4.11 11.21
N TRP A 49 7.96 4.03 11.23
CA TRP A 49 7.08 4.54 10.20
C TRP A 49 6.55 5.92 10.59
N THR A 50 6.47 6.82 9.61
CA THR A 50 5.92 8.16 9.79
C THR A 50 5.05 8.53 8.60
N TRP A 51 4.04 9.37 8.83
CA TRP A 51 3.30 10.02 7.75
C TRP A 51 4.15 11.10 7.06
N GLY A 52 3.94 11.26 5.76
CA GLY A 52 4.49 12.34 4.96
C GLY A 52 3.40 13.18 4.28
N ASP A 53 3.67 14.48 4.17
CA ASP A 53 2.94 15.39 3.28
C ASP A 53 3.51 15.29 1.87
N ALA A 54 2.69 15.60 0.87
CA ALA A 54 3.16 15.67 -0.50
C ALA A 54 4.09 16.90 -0.65
N ASP A 55 5.23 16.69 -1.28
CA ASP A 55 6.21 17.76 -1.53
C ASP A 55 5.62 18.91 -2.38
N ASP A 56 4.66 18.61 -3.25
CA ASP A 56 4.00 19.59 -4.11
C ASP A 56 2.47 19.46 -4.02
N ALA A 57 1.78 20.60 -3.98
CA ALA A 57 0.33 20.66 -3.90
C ALA A 57 -0.37 19.97 -5.08
N SER A 58 0.26 19.94 -6.26
CA SER A 58 -0.25 19.27 -7.46
C SER A 58 -0.27 17.74 -7.35
N ARG A 59 0.51 17.16 -6.43
CA ARG A 59 0.59 15.71 -6.20
C ARG A 59 -0.26 15.25 -5.02
N ARG A 60 -0.96 16.18 -4.35
CA ARG A 60 -1.85 15.85 -3.25
C ARG A 60 -3.11 15.16 -3.76
N VAL A 61 -3.47 14.11 -3.07
CA VAL A 61 -4.71 13.39 -3.26
C VAL A 61 -5.79 14.10 -2.46
N SER A 62 -6.85 14.54 -3.12
CA SER A 62 -7.90 15.38 -2.53
C SER A 62 -8.74 14.68 -1.47
N TYR A 63 -8.84 13.34 -1.53
CA TYR A 63 -9.58 12.52 -0.59
C TYR A 63 -8.75 12.10 0.64
N LEU A 64 -7.49 12.54 0.74
CA LEU A 64 -6.63 12.33 1.91
C LEU A 64 -6.26 13.68 2.55
N PRO A 65 -6.08 13.74 3.88
CA PRO A 65 -5.68 14.98 4.54
C PRO A 65 -4.23 15.35 4.19
N PRO A 66 -3.89 16.65 4.14
CA PRO A 66 -2.60 17.13 3.64
C PRO A 66 -1.39 16.51 4.36
N GLY A 67 -1.45 16.28 5.67
CA GLY A 67 -0.33 15.67 6.41
C GLY A 67 -0.23 14.14 6.37
N LYS A 68 -1.15 13.43 5.70
CA LYS A 68 -1.21 11.95 5.68
C LYS A 68 -1.43 11.43 4.27
N GLN A 69 -0.52 11.78 3.37
CA GLN A 69 -0.60 11.39 1.95
C GLN A 69 0.08 10.03 1.71
N TYR A 70 1.19 9.77 2.40
CA TYR A 70 1.92 8.50 2.31
C TYR A 70 2.62 8.16 3.62
N LEU A 71 3.02 6.89 3.74
CA LEU A 71 3.80 6.36 4.87
C LEU A 71 5.24 6.14 4.41
N VAL A 72 6.21 6.54 5.23
CA VAL A 72 7.63 6.38 4.94
C VAL A 72 8.34 5.78 6.15
N THR A 73 9.27 4.87 5.88
CA THR A 73 10.28 4.42 6.83
C THR A 73 11.66 4.63 6.21
N ARG A 74 12.61 5.14 6.99
CA ARG A 74 13.93 5.55 6.49
C ARG A 74 15.01 4.68 7.12
N ASN A 75 16.13 4.55 6.40
CA ASN A 75 17.34 3.87 6.89
C ASN A 75 17.12 2.39 7.26
N VAL A 76 16.21 1.69 6.57
CA VAL A 76 16.05 0.25 6.76
C VAL A 76 17.29 -0.48 6.21
N PRO A 77 18.05 -1.20 7.06
CA PRO A 77 19.24 -1.89 6.62
C PRO A 77 18.90 -3.04 5.66
N CYS A 78 19.66 -3.17 4.58
CA CYS A 78 19.55 -4.27 3.63
C CYS A 78 20.92 -4.95 3.49
N HIS A 79 21.10 -6.10 4.13
CA HIS A 79 22.41 -6.78 4.21
C HIS A 79 22.68 -7.74 3.04
N ARG A 80 21.64 -8.13 2.31
CA ARG A 80 21.72 -9.06 1.19
C ARG A 80 20.95 -8.50 -0.01
N ARG A 81 21.46 -8.74 -1.22
CA ARG A 81 20.75 -8.37 -2.46
C ARG A 81 19.67 -9.42 -2.76
N LEU A 82 18.71 -9.03 -3.60
CA LEU A 82 17.69 -9.94 -4.11
C LEU A 82 18.35 -11.11 -4.87
N ASP A 83 18.01 -12.32 -4.49
CA ASP A 83 18.33 -13.58 -5.17
C ASP A 83 17.11 -14.53 -5.06
N ASP A 84 17.20 -15.74 -5.62
CA ASP A 84 16.08 -16.68 -5.67
C ASP A 84 15.60 -17.17 -4.29
N ASP A 85 16.42 -17.00 -3.24
CA ASP A 85 16.11 -17.37 -1.85
C ASP A 85 15.90 -16.11 -0.99
N PHE A 86 15.58 -14.96 -1.60
CA PHE A 86 15.52 -13.68 -0.90
C PHE A 86 14.54 -13.69 0.28
N ALA A 87 13.38 -14.32 0.09
CA ALA A 87 12.31 -14.40 1.07
C ALA A 87 12.54 -15.48 2.15
N GLY A 88 13.56 -16.33 2.00
CA GLY A 88 13.82 -17.44 2.91
C GLY A 88 12.56 -18.26 3.23
N ASP A 89 12.33 -18.53 4.51
CA ASP A 89 11.18 -19.29 5.02
C ASP A 89 9.82 -18.66 4.66
N ALA A 90 9.74 -17.33 4.58
CA ALA A 90 8.49 -16.63 4.20
C ALA A 90 8.10 -16.87 2.73
N GLY A 91 9.07 -17.13 1.85
CA GLY A 91 8.80 -17.54 0.46
C GLY A 91 8.37 -19.01 0.34
N HIS A 92 8.81 -19.85 1.29
CA HIS A 92 8.44 -21.27 1.33
C HIS A 92 7.00 -21.47 1.81
N GLU A 93 6.53 -20.66 2.76
CA GLU A 93 5.17 -20.75 3.31
C GLU A 93 4.09 -20.29 2.30
N GLU A 94 4.38 -19.29 1.46
CA GLU A 94 3.49 -18.87 0.35
C GLU A 94 3.33 -19.98 -0.70
N ALA A 95 4.42 -20.67 -1.05
CA ALA A 95 4.40 -21.76 -2.02
C ALA A 95 3.58 -22.97 -1.53
N LEU A 96 3.55 -23.24 -0.23
CA LEU A 96 2.77 -24.33 0.36
C LEU A 96 1.26 -24.05 0.38
N LEU A 97 0.83 -22.79 0.57
CA LEU A 97 -0.58 -22.40 0.52
C LEU A 97 -1.15 -22.35 -0.90
N ALA A 98 -0.31 -22.07 -1.91
CA ALA A 98 -0.71 -22.11 -3.32
C ALA A 98 -0.84 -23.54 -3.89
N ALA A 99 -0.37 -24.55 -3.15
CA ALA A 99 -0.34 -25.95 -3.56
C ALA A 99 -1.38 -26.85 -2.87
N SER A 100 -2.27 -26.28 -2.03
CA SER A 100 -3.34 -27.00 -1.31
C SER A 100 -4.74 -26.71 -1.84
#